data_AF-A0A3B1BXB3-F1
#
_entry.id   AF-A0A3B1BXB3-F1
#
_cell.length_a   1.000
_cell.length_b   1.000
_cell.length_c   1.000
_cell.angle_alpha   90.00
_cell.angle_beta   90.00
_cell.angle_gamma   90.00
#
_symmetry.space_group_name_H-M   'P 1'
#
loop_
_entity.id
_entity.type
_entity.pdbx_description
1 polymer ?
#
loop_
_entity_poly.entity_id
_entity_poly.type
_entity_poly.pdbx_seq_one_letter_code
_entity_poly.pdbx_strand_id
1 'polypeptide(L)'
;MNNDRNVEFFRGIADLINSVADLDNLLNMLVVTATRVTGARASSLLLVDKKTDNLYFHIAIGDKTEKIKQFALKKGEGIAGWVAEHNKPLLVKDVNSDPRWSSKVSASVGFETKSIACAPLRDAGEVIGVLEIIDRDDGEILREEDMERLQAFSDLAAAALVKARSFNNVEKRKKELQSELAEKHRIIGDSPAIKKAIEDCRKVACSKATTLITGDSGTGKELFARLIHELSPRKDNSLIVVNCGALPETLLERELFGHEKGAFTDADSQKIGLFEAADGGTIFLDEIGETTQAMQVKLLRVLQEEMFCRIGGQSAIKVDVRVIAATNKN
;
A
#
# COMPACT_ATOMS: atom_id res chain seq x y z
N MET A 1 -6.62 38.58 -0.82
CA MET A 1 -5.64 38.10 0.19
C MET A 1 -6.15 37.01 1.12
N ASN A 2 -7.47 36.86 1.37
CA ASN A 2 -7.99 35.81 2.26
C ASN A 2 -8.27 34.46 1.56
N ASN A 3 -8.43 34.45 0.23
CA ASN A 3 -8.79 33.25 -0.53
C ASN A 3 -7.58 32.33 -0.80
N ASP A 4 -6.40 32.90 -1.04
CA ASP A 4 -5.18 32.13 -1.36
C ASP A 4 -4.66 31.32 -0.17
N ARG A 5 -4.81 31.82 1.06
CA ARG A 5 -4.41 31.10 2.29
C ARG A 5 -5.25 29.85 2.56
N ASN A 6 -6.53 29.87 2.21
CA ASN A 6 -7.40 28.70 2.36
C ASN A 6 -7.06 27.64 1.31
N VAL A 7 -6.75 28.04 0.08
CA VAL A 7 -6.36 27.13 -1.00
C VAL A 7 -5.00 26.48 -0.72
N GLU A 8 -4.01 27.22 -0.22
CA GLU A 8 -2.72 26.65 0.22
C GLU A 8 -2.88 25.70 1.41
N PHE A 9 -3.78 25.99 2.35
CA PHE A 9 -4.09 25.09 3.47
C PHE A 9 -4.70 23.76 3.00
N PHE A 10 -5.67 23.81 2.08
CA PHE A 10 -6.26 22.59 1.51
C PHE A 10 -5.30 21.82 0.60
N ARG A 11 -4.42 22.51 -0.12
CA ARG A 11 -3.35 21.89 -0.93
C ARG A 11 -2.31 21.20 -0.06
N GLY A 12 -1.92 21.82 1.05
CA GLY A 12 -1.06 21.21 2.07
C GLY A 12 -1.66 19.94 2.67
N ILE A 13 -2.97 19.93 2.96
CA ILE A 13 -3.69 18.72 3.40
C ILE A 13 -3.66 17.64 2.31
N ALA A 14 -3.91 18.00 1.04
CA ALA A 14 -3.92 17.05 -0.06
C ALA A 14 -2.55 16.39 -0.31
N ASP A 15 -1.47 17.15 -0.16
CA ASP A 15 -0.10 16.65 -0.35
C ASP A 15 0.37 15.78 0.84
N LEU A 16 -0.01 16.10 2.09
CA LEU A 16 0.29 15.28 3.28
C LEU A 16 -0.46 13.94 3.30
N ILE A 17 -1.63 13.86 2.68
CA ILE A 17 -2.43 12.63 2.59
C ILE A 17 -1.75 11.53 1.76
N ASN A 18 -0.70 11.85 0.98
CA ASN A 18 -0.03 10.94 0.05
C ASN A 18 1.27 10.29 0.57
N SER A 19 1.69 10.57 1.82
CA SER A 19 2.90 9.97 2.39
C SER A 19 2.66 9.46 3.81
N VAL A 20 2.89 8.17 4.04
CA VAL A 20 2.91 7.57 5.39
C VAL A 20 4.07 8.11 6.25
N ALA A 21 5.10 8.68 5.61
CA ALA A 21 6.23 9.28 6.31
C ALA A 21 5.90 10.60 7.03
N ASP A 22 4.63 11.05 7.01
CA ASP A 22 4.25 12.25 7.73
C ASP A 22 2.91 12.20 8.48
N LEU A 23 2.55 11.03 9.04
CA LEU A 23 1.36 10.92 9.90
C LEU A 23 1.46 11.82 11.14
N ASP A 24 2.63 11.87 11.77
CA ASP A 24 2.83 12.66 12.98
C ASP A 24 2.76 14.17 12.72
N ASN A 25 3.33 14.71 11.62
CA ASN A 25 3.14 16.14 11.35
C ASN A 25 1.71 16.42 10.85
N LEU A 26 1.05 15.50 10.14
CA LEU A 26 -0.37 15.65 9.79
C LEU A 26 -1.24 15.77 11.05
N LEU A 27 -1.09 14.83 12.00
CA LEU A 27 -1.81 14.88 13.26
C LEU A 27 -1.46 16.15 14.04
N ASN A 28 -0.18 16.54 14.09
CA ASN A 28 0.23 17.77 14.75
C ASN A 28 -0.42 19.01 14.11
N MET A 29 -0.44 19.09 12.78
CA MET A 29 -1.08 20.19 12.05
C MET A 29 -2.59 20.21 12.28
N LEU A 30 -3.26 19.06 12.32
CA LEU A 30 -4.69 18.96 12.66
C LEU A 30 -4.96 19.47 14.07
N VAL A 31 -4.16 19.06 15.05
CA VAL A 31 -4.32 19.51 16.45
C VAL A 31 -4.06 21.01 16.56
N VAL A 32 -2.96 21.54 15.99
CA VAL A 32 -2.64 22.98 15.97
C VAL A 32 -3.77 23.79 15.34
N THR A 33 -4.32 23.31 14.23
CA THR A 33 -5.41 23.99 13.53
C THR A 33 -6.68 23.95 14.36
N ALA A 34 -7.00 22.81 14.98
CA ALA A 34 -8.14 22.69 15.87
C ALA A 34 -8.04 23.70 17.02
N THR A 35 -6.89 23.81 17.69
CA THR A 35 -6.64 24.81 18.75
C THR A 35 -6.97 26.23 18.29
N ARG A 36 -6.44 26.61 17.11
CA ARG A 36 -6.61 27.97 16.57
C ARG A 36 -8.04 28.24 16.11
N VAL A 37 -8.72 27.28 15.50
CA VAL A 37 -10.07 27.43 14.94
C VAL A 37 -11.14 27.48 16.03
N THR A 38 -10.92 26.78 17.14
CA THR A 38 -11.78 26.87 18.33
C THR A 38 -11.42 28.06 19.21
N GLY A 39 -10.22 28.64 19.06
CA GLY A 39 -9.71 29.67 19.97
C GLY A 39 -9.35 29.10 21.35
N ALA A 40 -9.07 27.81 21.40
CA ALA A 40 -8.74 27.12 22.64
C ALA A 40 -7.34 27.49 23.13
N ARG A 41 -7.16 27.51 24.45
CA ARG A 41 -5.87 27.83 25.06
C ARG A 41 -4.88 26.67 24.98
N ALA A 42 -5.37 25.45 25.05
CA ALA A 42 -4.57 24.24 24.92
C ALA A 42 -5.38 23.13 24.25
N SER A 43 -4.69 22.16 23.69
CA SER A 43 -5.32 20.97 23.09
C SER A 43 -4.40 19.77 23.14
N SER A 44 -4.98 18.58 23.25
CA SER A 44 -4.24 17.33 23.23
C SER A 44 -4.91 16.30 22.32
N LEU A 45 -4.09 15.46 21.69
CA LEU A 45 -4.53 14.23 21.06
C LEU A 45 -4.04 13.05 21.88
N LEU A 46 -4.97 12.29 22.42
CA LEU A 46 -4.73 11.04 23.10
C LEU A 46 -5.03 9.88 22.15
N LEU A 47 -4.19 8.86 22.14
CA LEU A 47 -4.42 7.64 21.36
C LEU A 47 -4.57 6.43 22.29
N VAL A 48 -5.37 5.46 21.88
CA VAL A 48 -5.55 4.21 22.62
C VAL A 48 -4.42 3.24 22.27
N ASP A 49 -3.64 2.82 23.26
CA ASP A 49 -2.69 1.72 23.12
C ASP A 49 -3.44 0.39 23.11
N LYS A 50 -3.36 -0.33 22.00
CA LYS A 50 -4.04 -1.62 21.79
C LYS A 50 -3.58 -2.73 22.72
N LYS A 51 -2.40 -2.62 23.32
CA LYS A 51 -1.87 -3.63 24.25
C LYS A 51 -2.38 -3.44 25.66
N THR A 52 -2.50 -2.19 26.08
CA THR A 52 -2.83 -1.85 27.48
C THR A 52 -4.27 -1.35 27.66
N ASP A 53 -4.95 -1.04 26.55
CA ASP A 53 -6.26 -0.38 26.48
C ASP A 53 -6.32 0.99 27.18
N ASN A 54 -5.16 1.60 27.43
CA ASN A 54 -5.03 2.92 28.03
C ASN A 54 -4.86 4.00 26.96
N LEU A 55 -5.33 5.21 27.29
CA LEU A 55 -5.04 6.42 26.53
C LEU A 55 -3.65 6.94 26.91
N TYR A 56 -2.87 7.35 25.93
CA TYR A 56 -1.61 8.09 26.13
C TYR A 56 -1.61 9.38 25.32
N PHE A 57 -0.93 10.39 25.83
CA PHE A 57 -0.80 11.68 25.14
C PHE A 57 0.16 11.56 23.97
N HIS A 58 -0.37 11.55 22.74
CA HIS A 58 0.42 11.54 21.51
C HIS A 58 0.91 12.94 21.16
N ILE A 59 0.00 13.92 21.22
CA ILE A 59 0.27 15.34 20.94
C ILE A 59 -0.33 16.20 22.05
N ALA A 60 0.40 17.24 22.45
CA ALA A 60 -0.09 18.26 23.37
C ALA A 60 0.40 19.62 22.86
N ILE A 61 -0.47 20.63 22.93
CA ILE A 61 -0.22 22.03 22.52
C ILE A 61 -0.61 22.95 23.68
N GLY A 62 0.29 23.87 24.04
CA GLY A 62 0.15 24.85 25.12
C GLY A 62 1.49 25.16 25.81
N ASP A 63 1.47 25.95 26.89
CA ASP A 63 2.70 26.47 27.51
C ASP A 63 3.55 25.43 28.26
N LYS A 64 3.14 24.15 28.33
CA LYS A 64 3.76 23.10 29.18
C LYS A 64 3.67 21.68 28.62
N THR A 65 4.12 21.45 27.39
CA THR A 65 3.86 20.24 26.58
C THR A 65 4.74 19.01 26.87
N GLU A 66 6.02 19.18 27.23
CA GLU A 66 6.94 18.03 27.36
C GLU A 66 6.60 17.10 28.54
N LYS A 67 6.03 17.64 29.62
CA LYS A 67 5.73 16.88 30.85
C LYS A 67 4.46 16.04 30.77
N ILE A 68 3.65 16.19 29.72
CA ILE A 68 2.34 15.54 29.61
C ILE A 68 2.44 14.15 28.96
N LYS A 69 3.45 13.93 28.10
CA LYS A 69 3.65 12.66 27.37
C LYS A 69 3.92 11.44 28.26
N GLN A 70 4.31 11.65 29.52
CA GLN A 70 4.54 10.58 30.50
C GLN A 70 3.25 10.06 31.17
N PHE A 71 2.12 10.73 30.97
CA PHE A 71 0.84 10.32 31.55
C PHE A 71 0.09 9.35 30.64
N ALA A 72 -0.57 8.39 31.28
CA ALA A 72 -1.55 7.52 30.66
C ALA A 72 -2.84 7.55 31.48
N LEU A 73 -3.98 7.46 30.81
CA LEU A 73 -5.31 7.44 31.42
C LEU A 73 -5.99 6.12 31.10
N LYS A 74 -6.69 5.54 32.08
CA LYS A 74 -7.60 4.43 31.81
C LYS A 74 -8.87 4.94 31.12
N LYS A 75 -9.53 4.08 30.37
CA LYS A 75 -10.94 4.33 30.00
C LYS A 75 -11.77 4.53 31.28
N GLY A 76 -12.67 5.51 31.24
CA GLY A 76 -13.43 6.00 32.39
C GLY A 76 -12.67 6.97 33.31
N GLU A 77 -11.35 7.14 33.18
CA GLU A 77 -10.59 8.08 34.01
C GLU A 77 -10.57 9.50 33.44
N GLY A 78 -11.13 10.46 34.19
CA GLY A 78 -11.22 11.84 33.74
C GLY A 78 -12.23 12.02 32.59
N ILE A 79 -12.27 13.22 32.04
CA ILE A 79 -13.18 13.56 30.94
C ILE A 79 -12.81 12.80 29.65
N ALA A 80 -11.53 12.81 29.27
CA ALA A 80 -11.04 12.09 28.09
C ALA A 80 -11.25 10.56 28.21
N GLY A 81 -10.98 9.97 29.38
CA GLY A 81 -11.23 8.55 29.63
C GLY A 81 -12.71 8.20 29.55
N TRP A 82 -13.60 9.06 30.08
CA TRP A 82 -15.04 8.86 29.97
C TRP A 82 -15.52 8.88 28.51
N VAL A 83 -15.03 9.83 27.70
CA VAL A 83 -15.33 9.90 26.26
C VAL A 83 -14.84 8.64 25.52
N ALA A 84 -13.65 8.14 25.86
CA ALA A 84 -13.13 6.91 25.27
C ALA A 84 -13.94 5.66 25.64
N GLU A 85 -14.50 5.60 26.86
CA GLU A 85 -15.32 4.50 27.33
C GLU A 85 -16.74 4.54 26.73
N HIS A 86 -17.37 5.71 26.71
CA HIS A 86 -18.78 5.86 26.34
C HIS A 86 -19.00 6.17 24.87
N ASN A 87 -17.92 6.46 24.13
CA ASN A 87 -17.94 6.81 22.72
C ASN A 87 -18.94 7.94 22.44
N LYS A 88 -18.90 9.00 23.25
CA LYS A 88 -19.78 10.16 23.16
C LYS A 88 -18.98 11.46 23.33
N PRO A 89 -19.17 12.46 22.44
CA PRO A 89 -18.60 13.79 22.64
C PRO A 89 -19.08 14.38 23.98
N LEU A 90 -18.22 15.14 24.66
CA LEU A 90 -18.58 15.82 25.90
C LEU A 90 -17.95 17.20 25.99
N LEU A 91 -18.78 18.20 26.26
CA LEU A 91 -18.38 19.56 26.63
C LEU A 91 -18.72 19.80 28.10
N VAL A 92 -17.71 20.20 28.89
CA VAL A 92 -17.84 20.56 30.29
C VAL A 92 -17.49 22.04 30.43
N LYS A 93 -18.50 22.84 30.81
CA LYS A 93 -18.40 24.31 30.91
C LYS A 93 -17.76 24.78 32.22
N ASP A 94 -17.85 23.97 33.27
CA ASP A 94 -17.16 24.16 34.55
C ASP A 94 -16.72 22.80 35.11
N VAL A 95 -15.42 22.54 35.07
CA VAL A 95 -14.86 21.26 35.53
C VAL A 95 -14.97 21.04 37.03
N ASN A 96 -15.10 22.09 37.84
CA ASN A 96 -15.27 21.93 39.30
C ASN A 96 -16.66 21.40 39.67
N SER A 97 -17.62 21.54 38.76
CA SER A 97 -18.99 21.04 38.93
C SER A 97 -19.20 19.62 38.41
N ASP A 98 -18.24 19.05 37.67
CA ASP A 98 -18.37 17.74 37.03
C ASP A 98 -17.64 16.64 37.83
N PRO A 99 -18.36 15.61 38.34
CA PRO A 99 -17.75 14.56 39.16
C PRO A 99 -16.77 13.66 38.39
N ARG A 100 -16.77 13.71 37.05
CA ARG A 100 -15.83 12.98 36.20
C ARG A 100 -14.49 13.69 36.05
N TRP A 101 -14.38 14.94 36.48
CA TRP A 101 -13.14 15.70 36.38
C TRP A 101 -12.03 15.10 37.26
N SER A 102 -10.82 15.06 36.72
CA SER A 102 -9.61 14.62 37.42
C SER A 102 -8.52 15.66 37.28
N SER A 103 -8.12 16.27 38.39
CA SER A 103 -7.07 17.29 38.40
C SER A 103 -5.65 16.72 38.37
N LYS A 104 -5.46 15.39 38.29
CA LYS A 104 -4.13 14.76 38.36
C LYS A 104 -3.17 15.29 37.31
N VAL A 105 -3.62 15.39 36.06
CA VAL A 105 -2.80 15.89 34.95
C VAL A 105 -2.60 17.39 35.08
N SER A 106 -3.69 18.16 35.23
CA SER A 106 -3.67 19.62 35.29
C SER A 106 -2.84 20.17 36.48
N ALA A 107 -2.92 19.53 37.65
CA ALA A 107 -2.12 19.88 38.83
C ALA A 107 -0.62 19.58 38.62
N SER A 108 -0.28 18.50 37.92
CA SER A 108 1.12 18.13 37.67
C SER A 108 1.86 19.09 36.73
N VAL A 109 1.13 19.73 35.81
CA VAL A 109 1.66 20.79 34.95
C VAL A 109 1.42 22.19 35.53
N GLY A 110 0.64 22.34 36.61
CA GLY A 110 0.29 23.66 37.16
C GLY A 110 -0.48 24.50 36.14
N PHE A 111 -1.48 23.89 35.50
CA PHE A 111 -2.45 24.54 34.64
C PHE A 111 -3.82 24.38 35.30
N GLU A 112 -4.50 25.47 35.60
CA GLU A 112 -5.84 25.43 36.20
C GLU A 112 -6.89 25.47 35.09
N THR A 113 -7.52 24.33 34.85
CA THR A 113 -8.55 24.17 33.82
C THR A 113 -9.90 24.66 34.33
N LYS A 114 -10.63 25.44 33.53
CA LYS A 114 -12.00 25.85 33.84
C LYS A 114 -13.03 25.06 33.03
N SER A 115 -12.77 24.85 31.75
CA SER A 115 -13.65 24.19 30.79
C SER A 115 -12.86 23.26 29.86
N ILE A 116 -13.49 22.18 29.44
CA ILE A 116 -12.87 21.16 28.59
C ILE A 116 -13.91 20.59 27.62
N ALA A 117 -13.49 20.33 26.38
CA ALA A 117 -14.29 19.64 25.39
C ALA A 117 -13.48 18.47 24.79
N CYS A 118 -14.10 17.30 24.68
CA CYS A 118 -13.46 16.08 24.22
C CYS A 118 -14.30 15.39 23.14
N ALA A 119 -13.68 15.10 21.99
CA ALA A 119 -14.28 14.38 20.87
C ALA A 119 -13.57 13.02 20.64
N PRO A 120 -14.32 11.92 20.46
CA PRO A 120 -13.73 10.62 20.18
C PRO A 120 -13.26 10.51 18.72
N LEU A 121 -12.08 9.93 18.50
CA LEU A 121 -11.63 9.45 17.20
C LEU A 121 -12.16 8.03 17.00
N ARG A 122 -12.96 7.80 15.95
CA ARG A 122 -13.64 6.51 15.73
C ARG A 122 -13.09 5.75 14.53
N ASP A 123 -12.91 4.45 14.70
CA ASP A 123 -12.65 3.49 13.61
C ASP A 123 -13.63 2.32 13.76
N ALA A 124 -14.46 2.06 12.75
CA ALA A 124 -15.45 0.99 12.74
C ALA A 124 -16.33 0.89 14.01
N GLY A 125 -16.65 2.02 14.65
CA GLY A 125 -17.44 2.09 15.88
C GLY A 125 -16.65 1.99 17.19
N GLU A 126 -15.36 1.67 17.14
CA GLU A 126 -14.45 1.69 18.28
C GLU A 126 -13.76 3.05 18.43
N VAL A 127 -13.46 3.44 19.68
CA VAL A 127 -12.67 4.64 19.95
C VAL A 127 -11.19 4.30 19.87
N ILE A 128 -10.47 4.93 18.94
CA ILE A 128 -9.02 4.77 18.75
C ILE A 128 -8.20 5.92 19.34
N GLY A 129 -8.87 6.97 19.81
CA GLY A 129 -8.25 8.13 20.44
C GLY A 129 -9.28 9.17 20.89
N VAL A 130 -8.82 10.23 21.53
CA VAL A 130 -9.63 11.37 21.94
C VAL A 130 -8.88 12.66 21.62
N LEU A 131 -9.54 13.58 20.91
CA LEU A 131 -9.07 14.94 20.73
C LEU A 131 -9.73 15.83 21.78
N GLU A 132 -8.94 16.58 22.53
CA GLU A 132 -9.44 17.49 23.57
C GLU A 132 -8.94 18.92 23.37
N ILE A 133 -9.77 19.88 23.75
CA ILE A 133 -9.43 21.30 23.89
C ILE A 133 -9.78 21.78 25.29
N ILE A 134 -8.98 22.72 25.80
CA ILE A 134 -9.07 23.22 27.16
C ILE A 134 -9.04 24.74 27.15
N ASP A 135 -10.05 25.34 27.79
CA ASP A 135 -10.25 26.78 27.95
C ASP A 135 -10.19 27.58 26.64
N ARG A 136 -10.61 28.84 26.68
CA ARG A 136 -10.40 29.77 25.56
C ARG A 136 -9.33 30.79 25.89
N ASP A 137 -8.58 31.22 24.88
CA ASP A 137 -7.56 32.25 25.03
C ASP A 137 -8.13 33.63 25.33
N ASP A 138 -9.37 33.90 24.90
CA ASP A 138 -10.11 35.14 25.18
C ASP A 138 -10.69 35.20 26.61
N GLY A 139 -10.52 34.12 27.40
CA GLY A 139 -11.01 34.01 28.77
C GLY A 139 -12.48 33.63 28.88
N GLU A 140 -13.18 33.42 27.77
CA GLU A 140 -14.55 32.92 27.76
C GLU A 140 -14.63 31.39 27.96
N ILE A 141 -15.84 30.88 28.16
CA ILE A 141 -16.10 29.44 28.33
C ILE A 141 -16.31 28.79 26.95
N LEU A 142 -15.83 27.56 26.80
CA LEU A 142 -16.06 26.75 25.59
C LEU A 142 -17.56 26.60 25.26
N ARG A 143 -17.88 26.74 23.97
CA ARG A 143 -19.26 26.76 23.45
C ARG A 143 -19.56 25.49 22.64
N GLU A 144 -20.84 25.25 22.33
CA GLU A 144 -21.24 24.12 21.47
C GLU A 144 -20.59 24.22 20.08
N GLU A 145 -20.44 25.42 19.52
CA GLU A 145 -19.75 25.63 18.24
C GLU A 145 -18.28 25.18 18.28
N ASP A 146 -17.60 25.35 19.43
CA ASP A 146 -16.23 24.88 19.61
C ASP A 146 -16.19 23.35 19.59
N MET A 147 -17.20 22.72 20.18
CA MET A 147 -17.36 21.26 20.20
C MET A 147 -17.71 20.69 18.82
N GLU A 148 -18.53 21.38 18.02
CA GLU A 148 -18.83 21.00 16.64
C GLU A 148 -17.57 21.06 15.77
N ARG A 149 -16.78 22.14 15.88
CA ARG A 149 -15.49 22.28 15.20
C ARG A 149 -14.51 21.20 15.63
N LEU A 150 -14.41 20.92 16.93
CA LEU A 150 -13.54 19.88 17.48
C LEU A 150 -13.87 18.50 16.91
N GLN A 151 -15.16 18.16 16.80
CA GLN A 151 -15.59 16.89 16.22
C GLN A 151 -15.14 16.73 14.77
N ALA A 152 -15.24 17.78 13.95
CA ALA A 152 -14.74 17.73 12.58
C ALA A 152 -13.24 17.42 12.51
N PHE A 153 -12.42 18.01 13.38
CA PHE A 153 -10.99 17.70 13.47
C PHE A 153 -10.71 16.30 14.01
N SER A 154 -11.53 15.82 14.95
CA SER A 154 -11.46 14.44 15.45
C SER A 154 -11.72 13.42 14.34
N ASP A 155 -12.73 13.65 13.51
CA ASP A 155 -13.06 12.77 12.38
C ASP A 155 -11.94 12.76 11.34
N LEU A 156 -11.34 13.92 11.04
CA LEU A 156 -10.18 14.02 10.14
C LEU A 156 -8.95 13.28 10.68
N ALA A 157 -8.67 13.42 11.98
CA ALA A 157 -7.56 12.73 12.63
C ALA A 157 -7.79 11.21 12.64
N ALA A 158 -9.03 10.75 12.88
CA ALA A 158 -9.41 9.35 12.81
C ALA A 158 -9.19 8.78 11.39
N ALA A 159 -9.66 9.49 10.36
CA ALA A 159 -9.47 9.08 8.97
C ALA A 159 -7.99 8.96 8.58
N ALA A 160 -7.15 9.90 9.03
CA ALA A 160 -5.70 9.86 8.81
C ALA A 160 -5.05 8.61 9.44
N LEU A 161 -5.38 8.32 10.70
CA LEU A 161 -4.87 7.14 11.42
C LEU A 161 -5.29 5.82 10.74
N VAL A 162 -6.55 5.71 10.33
CA VAL A 162 -7.10 4.51 9.67
C VAL A 162 -6.42 4.28 8.31
N LYS A 163 -6.22 5.36 7.54
CA LYS A 163 -5.54 5.29 6.25
C LYS A 163 -4.09 4.82 6.41
N ALA A 164 -3.35 5.41 7.35
CA ALA A 164 -1.96 5.03 7.60
C ALA A 164 -1.82 3.56 8.04
N ARG A 165 -2.73 3.08 8.90
CA ARG A 165 -2.76 1.67 9.32
C ARG A 165 -3.02 0.73 8.15
N SER A 166 -3.94 1.09 7.27
CA SER A 166 -4.29 0.29 6.09
C SER A 166 -3.13 0.19 5.11
N PHE A 167 -2.44 1.32 4.85
CA PHE A 167 -1.27 1.35 3.99
C PHE A 167 -0.12 0.47 4.52
N ASN A 168 0.18 0.57 5.83
CA ASN A 168 1.21 -0.25 6.47
C ASN A 168 0.91 -1.76 6.37
N ASN A 169 -0.36 -2.17 6.49
CA ASN A 169 -0.76 -3.55 6.33
C ASN A 169 -0.55 -4.06 4.89
N VAL A 170 -0.88 -3.23 3.89
CA VAL A 170 -0.70 -3.57 2.48
C VAL A 170 0.79 -3.70 2.14
N GLU A 171 1.62 -2.74 2.57
CA GLU A 171 3.07 -2.79 2.36
C GLU A 171 3.73 -3.99 3.07
N LYS A 172 3.29 -4.31 4.30
CA LYS A 172 3.77 -5.50 5.01
C LYS A 172 3.43 -6.78 4.26
N ARG A 173 2.17 -6.94 3.83
CA ARG A 173 1.74 -8.12 3.04
C ARG A 173 2.47 -8.23 1.72
N LYS A 174 2.71 -7.10 1.04
CA LYS A 174 3.51 -7.07 -0.19
C LYS A 174 4.92 -7.60 0.04
N LYS A 175 5.58 -7.16 1.12
CA LYS A 175 6.92 -7.67 1.49
C LYS A 175 6.91 -9.14 1.86
N GLU A 176 5.91 -9.60 2.62
CA GLU A 176 5.74 -11.02 2.96
C GLU A 176 5.58 -11.88 1.70
N LEU A 177 4.69 -11.49 0.79
CA LEU A 177 4.49 -12.18 -0.49
C LEU A 177 5.75 -12.17 -1.37
N GLN A 178 6.46 -11.04 -1.43
CA GLN A 178 7.74 -10.96 -2.14
C GLN A 178 8.79 -11.90 -1.54
N SER A 179 8.85 -12.00 -0.21
CA SER A 179 9.75 -12.92 0.49
C SER A 179 9.39 -14.39 0.22
N GLU A 180 8.11 -14.74 0.30
CA GLU A 180 7.64 -16.10 -0.03
C GLU A 180 7.93 -16.47 -1.48
N LEU A 181 7.73 -15.54 -2.42
CA LEU A 181 8.08 -15.75 -3.83
C LEU A 181 9.59 -15.89 -4.03
N ALA A 182 10.41 -15.11 -3.31
CA ALA A 182 11.86 -15.22 -3.37
C ALA A 182 12.36 -16.56 -2.81
N GLU A 183 11.77 -17.07 -1.73
CA GLU A 183 12.09 -18.40 -1.20
C GLU A 183 11.66 -19.52 -2.17
N LYS A 184 10.44 -19.43 -2.72
CA LYS A 184 9.92 -20.43 -3.66
C LYS A 184 10.75 -20.52 -4.94
N HIS A 185 11.27 -19.39 -5.42
CA HIS A 185 12.05 -19.34 -6.66
C HIS A 185 13.57 -19.43 -6.46
N ARG A 186 14.03 -19.77 -5.26
CA ARG A 186 15.44 -19.95 -4.99
C ARG A 186 15.94 -21.29 -5.55
N ILE A 187 17.01 -21.23 -6.35
CA ILE A 187 17.76 -22.43 -6.75
C ILE A 187 18.52 -22.96 -5.53
N ILE A 188 18.19 -24.18 -5.08
CA ILE A 188 18.84 -24.86 -3.96
C ILE A 188 19.79 -25.92 -4.51
N GLY A 189 21.06 -25.85 -4.15
CA GLY A 189 22.07 -26.86 -4.45
C GLY A 189 23.45 -26.28 -4.73
N ASP A 190 24.50 -27.03 -4.38
CA ASP A 190 25.89 -26.57 -4.45
C ASP A 190 26.78 -27.44 -5.37
N SER A 191 26.16 -28.32 -6.16
CA SER A 191 26.87 -29.23 -7.05
C SER A 191 27.61 -28.46 -8.17
N PRO A 192 28.73 -29.00 -8.70
CA PRO A 192 29.43 -28.38 -9.82
C PRO A 192 28.53 -28.12 -11.03
N ALA A 193 27.56 -28.99 -11.29
CA ALA A 193 26.60 -28.83 -12.39
C ALA A 193 25.66 -27.63 -12.18
N ILE A 194 25.12 -27.45 -10.96
CA ILE A 194 24.26 -26.31 -10.63
C ILE A 194 25.06 -25.00 -10.70
N LYS A 195 26.29 -24.98 -10.17
CA LYS A 195 27.18 -23.81 -10.25
C LYS A 195 27.45 -23.41 -11.69
N LYS A 196 27.76 -24.38 -12.55
CA LYS A 196 27.95 -24.16 -13.98
C LYS A 196 26.69 -23.59 -14.65
N ALA A 197 25.52 -24.18 -14.39
CA ALA A 197 24.25 -23.68 -14.93
C ALA A 197 23.94 -22.24 -14.49
N ILE A 198 24.20 -21.89 -13.23
CA ILE A 198 24.07 -20.52 -12.71
C ILE A 198 25.05 -19.57 -13.41
N GLU A 199 26.29 -20.00 -13.65
CA GLU A 199 27.29 -19.20 -14.36
C GLU A 199 26.89 -18.96 -15.83
N ASP A 200 26.35 -19.99 -16.50
CA ASP A 200 25.83 -19.87 -17.86
C ASP A 200 24.61 -18.93 -17.91
N CYS A 201 23.74 -18.99 -16.90
CA CYS A 201 22.65 -18.01 -16.73
C CYS A 201 23.16 -16.58 -16.62
N ARG A 202 24.23 -16.34 -15.83
CA ARG A 202 24.86 -15.01 -15.71
C ARG A 202 25.40 -14.50 -17.04
N LYS A 203 26.06 -15.37 -17.83
CA LYS A 203 26.61 -15.02 -19.14
C LYS A 203 25.52 -14.61 -20.12
N VAL A 204 24.44 -15.39 -20.19
CA VAL A 204 23.35 -15.12 -21.14
C VAL A 204 22.44 -13.97 -20.69
N ALA A 205 22.30 -13.71 -19.38
CA ALA A 205 21.42 -12.69 -18.83
C ALA A 205 21.69 -11.28 -19.39
N CYS A 206 22.94 -10.91 -19.61
CA CYS A 206 23.33 -9.61 -20.17
C CYS A 206 23.08 -9.48 -21.69
N SER A 207 22.69 -10.55 -22.38
CA SER A 207 22.43 -10.57 -23.82
C SER A 207 20.94 -10.51 -24.15
N LYS A 208 20.61 -10.07 -25.37
CA LYS A 208 19.25 -10.16 -25.93
C LYS A 208 18.95 -11.53 -26.57
N ALA A 209 19.89 -12.47 -26.54
CA ALA A 209 19.77 -13.73 -27.28
C ALA A 209 18.61 -14.59 -26.73
N THR A 210 17.86 -15.20 -27.66
CA THR A 210 16.90 -16.26 -27.34
C THR A 210 17.64 -17.40 -26.66
N THR A 211 17.13 -17.83 -25.50
CA THR A 211 17.81 -18.83 -24.66
C THR A 211 16.97 -20.09 -24.58
N LEU A 212 17.56 -21.26 -24.87
CA LEU A 212 16.93 -22.56 -24.70
C LEU A 212 17.48 -23.25 -23.45
N ILE A 213 16.60 -23.68 -22.55
CA ILE A 213 16.93 -24.44 -21.35
C ILE A 213 16.48 -25.89 -21.56
N THR A 214 17.44 -26.82 -21.58
CA THR A 214 17.16 -28.24 -21.74
C THR A 214 17.25 -28.98 -20.41
N GLY A 215 16.47 -30.05 -20.27
CA GLY A 215 16.50 -30.93 -19.10
C GLY A 215 15.17 -31.62 -18.86
N ASP A 216 15.18 -32.67 -18.05
CA ASP A 216 14.00 -33.48 -17.75
C ASP A 216 12.87 -32.65 -17.11
N SER A 217 11.62 -33.13 -17.23
CA SER A 217 10.49 -32.48 -16.57
C SER A 217 10.67 -32.51 -15.04
N GLY A 218 10.28 -31.43 -14.37
CA GLY A 218 10.41 -31.29 -12.91
C GLY A 218 11.80 -30.90 -12.38
N THR A 219 12.81 -30.68 -13.24
CA THR A 219 14.18 -30.31 -12.81
C THR A 219 14.36 -28.82 -12.43
N GLY A 220 13.27 -28.04 -12.42
CA GLY A 220 13.32 -26.63 -12.03
C GLY A 220 13.82 -25.67 -13.12
N LYS A 221 13.63 -26.00 -14.41
CA LYS A 221 14.00 -25.12 -15.55
C LYS A 221 13.45 -23.70 -15.43
N GLU A 222 12.23 -23.55 -14.90
CA GLU A 222 11.61 -22.24 -14.62
C GLU A 222 12.45 -21.38 -13.67
N LEU A 223 13.11 -21.98 -12.67
CA LEU A 223 13.98 -21.25 -11.74
C LEU A 223 15.18 -20.61 -12.45
N PHE A 224 15.74 -21.31 -13.44
CA PHE A 224 16.83 -20.78 -14.25
C PHE A 224 16.34 -19.70 -15.21
N ALA A 225 15.15 -19.83 -15.80
CA ALA A 225 14.54 -18.79 -16.63
C ALA A 225 14.31 -17.49 -15.83
N ARG A 226 13.81 -17.61 -14.60
CA ARG A 226 13.64 -16.49 -13.67
C ARG A 226 14.97 -15.84 -13.31
N LEU A 227 15.99 -16.64 -12.98
CA LEU A 227 17.34 -16.15 -12.71
C LEU A 227 17.92 -15.36 -13.89
N ILE A 228 17.73 -15.84 -15.13
CA ILE A 228 18.19 -15.14 -16.34
C ILE A 228 17.51 -13.77 -16.46
N HIS A 229 16.20 -13.69 -16.21
CA HIS A 229 15.46 -12.43 -16.25
C HIS A 229 15.92 -11.45 -15.14
N GLU A 230 16.03 -11.92 -13.89
CA GLU A 230 16.46 -11.12 -12.74
C GLU A 230 17.86 -10.51 -12.91
N LEU A 231 18.76 -11.24 -13.57
CA LEU A 231 20.12 -10.78 -13.86
C LEU A 231 20.22 -9.93 -15.14
N SER A 232 19.13 -9.76 -15.88
CA SER A 232 19.13 -9.06 -17.16
C SER A 232 18.86 -7.56 -17.01
N PRO A 233 19.16 -6.74 -18.04
CA PRO A 233 18.73 -5.34 -18.10
C PRO A 233 17.20 -5.15 -18.09
N ARG A 234 16.40 -6.22 -18.26
CA ARG A 234 14.93 -6.20 -18.27
C ARG A 234 14.30 -6.61 -16.93
N LYS A 235 15.09 -6.78 -15.87
CA LYS A 235 14.63 -7.25 -14.55
C LYS A 235 13.49 -6.43 -13.92
N ASP A 236 13.38 -5.15 -14.30
CA ASP A 236 12.35 -4.23 -13.81
C ASP A 236 11.09 -4.22 -14.70
N ASN A 237 11.12 -4.96 -15.83
CA ASN A 237 10.00 -5.16 -16.75
C ASN A 237 9.29 -6.50 -16.49
N SER A 238 8.23 -6.80 -17.24
CA SER A 238 7.46 -8.02 -17.07
C SER A 238 8.25 -9.30 -17.41
N LEU A 239 8.05 -10.34 -16.61
CA LEU A 239 8.35 -11.73 -16.96
C LEU A 239 7.03 -12.50 -17.08
N ILE A 240 6.66 -12.87 -18.30
CA ILE A 240 5.47 -13.68 -18.57
C ILE A 240 5.88 -15.14 -18.72
N VAL A 241 5.35 -16.01 -17.87
CA VAL A 241 5.60 -17.45 -17.89
C VAL A 241 4.42 -18.16 -18.52
N VAL A 242 4.68 -18.98 -19.54
CA VAL A 242 3.68 -19.76 -20.28
C VAL A 242 4.10 -21.21 -20.29
N ASN A 243 3.28 -22.09 -19.71
CA ASN A 243 3.44 -23.52 -19.91
C ASN A 243 2.65 -23.92 -21.16
N CYS A 244 3.37 -24.33 -22.22
CA CYS A 244 2.77 -24.64 -23.51
C CYS A 244 2.06 -26.01 -23.52
N GLY A 245 2.39 -26.91 -22.60
CA GLY A 245 1.73 -28.21 -22.44
C GLY A 245 0.44 -28.16 -21.60
N ALA A 246 0.20 -27.06 -20.87
CA ALA A 246 -0.94 -26.95 -19.96
C ALA A 246 -2.28 -26.59 -20.64
N LEU A 247 -2.25 -26.10 -21.88
CA LEU A 247 -3.43 -25.62 -22.60
C LEU A 247 -3.64 -26.37 -23.92
N PRO A 248 -4.90 -26.59 -24.35
CA PRO A 248 -5.20 -26.97 -25.72
C PRO A 248 -4.61 -25.96 -26.71
N GLU A 249 -4.11 -26.46 -27.85
CA GLU A 249 -3.38 -25.66 -28.84
C GLU A 249 -4.13 -24.39 -29.29
N THR A 250 -5.43 -24.51 -29.55
CA THR A 250 -6.26 -23.38 -29.99
C THR A 250 -6.40 -22.30 -28.92
N LEU A 251 -6.38 -22.67 -27.64
CA LEU A 251 -6.37 -21.72 -26.52
C LEU A 251 -4.97 -21.13 -26.32
N LEU A 252 -3.92 -21.94 -26.42
CA LEU A 252 -2.54 -21.47 -26.35
C LEU A 252 -2.26 -20.41 -27.42
N GLU A 253 -2.72 -20.64 -28.65
CA GLU A 253 -2.60 -19.68 -29.74
C GLU A 253 -3.31 -18.35 -29.42
N ARG A 254 -4.54 -18.42 -28.88
CA ARG A 254 -5.33 -17.25 -28.49
C ARG A 254 -4.71 -16.47 -27.34
N GLU A 255 -4.11 -17.15 -26.37
CA GLU A 255 -3.40 -16.47 -25.28
C GLU A 255 -2.12 -15.81 -25.79
N LEU A 256 -1.29 -16.51 -26.58
CA LEU A 256 -0.01 -15.98 -27.03
C LEU A 256 -0.16 -14.79 -27.98
N PHE A 257 -1.04 -14.89 -28.97
CA PHE A 257 -1.17 -13.89 -30.03
C PHE A 257 -2.40 -12.98 -29.90
N GLY A 258 -3.33 -13.28 -28.98
CA GLY A 258 -4.58 -12.52 -28.91
C GLY A 258 -5.48 -12.73 -30.13
N HIS A 259 -6.59 -12.01 -30.19
CA HIS A 259 -7.54 -12.10 -31.30
C HIS A 259 -8.28 -10.79 -31.54
N GLU A 260 -8.70 -10.60 -32.79
CA GLU A 260 -9.61 -9.53 -33.18
C GLU A 260 -11.06 -9.92 -32.90
N LYS A 261 -11.93 -8.92 -32.75
CA LYS A 261 -13.38 -9.15 -32.62
C LYS A 261 -13.90 -9.88 -33.86
N GLY A 262 -14.66 -10.95 -33.66
CA GLY A 262 -15.23 -11.77 -34.74
C GLY A 262 -14.27 -12.76 -35.38
N ALA A 263 -13.07 -13.00 -34.80
CA ALA A 263 -12.13 -13.99 -35.30
C ALA A 263 -12.64 -15.45 -35.23
N PHE A 264 -13.61 -15.73 -34.36
CA PHE A 264 -14.31 -17.01 -34.21
C PHE A 264 -15.69 -16.78 -33.57
N THR A 265 -16.52 -17.83 -33.47
CA THR A 265 -17.94 -17.75 -33.07
C THR A 265 -18.18 -17.10 -31.69
N ASP A 266 -17.20 -17.17 -30.79
CA ASP A 266 -17.24 -16.61 -29.42
C ASP A 266 -16.30 -15.40 -29.22
N ALA A 267 -15.81 -14.78 -30.30
CA ALA A 267 -14.90 -13.63 -30.23
C ALA A 267 -15.65 -12.30 -30.11
N ASP A 268 -16.36 -12.10 -29.00
CA ASP A 268 -17.22 -10.93 -28.79
C ASP A 268 -16.47 -9.60 -28.67
N SER A 269 -15.20 -9.67 -28.26
CA SER A 269 -14.31 -8.53 -28.10
C SER A 269 -12.90 -8.85 -28.59
N GLN A 270 -12.11 -7.80 -28.82
CA GLN A 270 -10.68 -7.93 -29.10
C GLN A 270 -9.94 -8.25 -27.80
N LYS A 271 -8.95 -9.14 -27.87
CA LYS A 271 -8.06 -9.49 -26.75
C LYS A 271 -6.60 -9.34 -27.14
N ILE A 272 -5.82 -8.68 -26.26
CA ILE A 272 -4.37 -8.54 -26.36
C ILE A 272 -3.70 -9.88 -26.02
N GLY A 273 -2.69 -10.26 -26.80
CA GLY A 273 -1.90 -11.48 -26.59
C GLY A 273 -0.76 -11.31 -25.60
N LEU A 274 -0.23 -12.43 -25.10
CA LEU A 274 0.88 -12.45 -24.15
C LEU A 274 2.18 -11.89 -24.74
N PHE A 275 2.43 -12.01 -26.05
CA PHE A 275 3.59 -11.37 -26.68
C PHE A 275 3.49 -9.84 -26.64
N GLU A 276 2.31 -9.28 -26.91
CA GLU A 276 2.07 -7.84 -26.82
C GLU A 276 2.13 -7.35 -25.37
N ALA A 277 1.62 -8.14 -24.41
CA ALA A 277 1.76 -7.85 -22.98
C ALA A 277 3.20 -7.97 -22.44
N ALA A 278 4.07 -8.73 -23.14
CA ALA A 278 5.47 -8.90 -22.79
C ALA A 278 6.39 -7.84 -23.42
N ASP A 279 5.86 -6.87 -24.16
CA ASP A 279 6.66 -5.86 -24.86
C ASP A 279 7.61 -5.10 -23.90
N GLY A 280 8.88 -4.99 -24.26
CA GLY A 280 9.97 -4.49 -23.41
C GLY A 280 10.45 -5.46 -22.31
N GLY A 281 9.74 -6.56 -22.07
CA GLY A 281 10.01 -7.57 -21.05
C GLY A 281 10.58 -8.89 -21.57
N THR A 282 10.30 -9.98 -20.86
CA THR A 282 10.72 -11.34 -21.17
C THR A 282 9.50 -12.28 -21.18
N ILE A 283 9.43 -13.18 -22.17
CA ILE A 283 8.48 -14.30 -22.17
C ILE A 283 9.25 -15.61 -22.00
N PHE A 284 8.81 -16.45 -21.07
CA PHE A 284 9.32 -17.80 -20.83
C PHE A 284 8.30 -18.83 -21.32
N LEU A 285 8.69 -19.63 -22.31
CA LEU A 285 7.88 -20.69 -22.92
C LEU A 285 8.36 -22.05 -22.41
N ASP A 286 7.69 -22.59 -21.41
CA ASP A 286 8.00 -23.93 -20.88
C ASP A 286 7.32 -25.03 -21.71
N GLU A 287 7.97 -26.19 -21.77
CA GLU A 287 7.54 -27.36 -22.51
C GLU A 287 7.23 -27.07 -23.99
N ILE A 288 8.08 -26.28 -24.66
CA ILE A 288 7.88 -25.91 -26.07
C ILE A 288 7.85 -27.12 -27.01
N GLY A 289 8.51 -28.22 -26.62
CA GLY A 289 8.49 -29.50 -27.34
C GLY A 289 7.12 -30.22 -27.33
N GLU A 290 6.16 -29.80 -26.52
CA GLU A 290 4.78 -30.32 -26.54
C GLU A 290 3.88 -29.57 -27.54
N THR A 291 4.35 -28.47 -28.12
CA THR A 291 3.61 -27.73 -29.15
C THR A 291 3.69 -28.42 -30.51
N THR A 292 2.67 -28.21 -31.35
CA THR A 292 2.67 -28.75 -32.71
C THR A 292 3.67 -28.04 -33.61
N GLN A 293 4.04 -28.69 -34.71
CA GLN A 293 4.88 -28.09 -35.74
C GLN A 293 4.31 -26.76 -36.27
N ALA A 294 2.98 -26.67 -36.40
CA ALA A 294 2.31 -25.46 -36.90
C ALA A 294 2.49 -24.28 -35.93
N MET A 295 2.39 -24.54 -34.63
CA MET A 295 2.60 -23.53 -33.60
C MET A 295 4.07 -23.09 -33.52
N GLN A 296 5.00 -24.04 -33.62
CA GLN A 296 6.44 -23.74 -33.66
C GLN A 296 6.81 -22.84 -34.84
N VAL A 297 6.20 -23.04 -36.02
CA VAL A 297 6.40 -22.16 -37.18
C VAL A 297 5.91 -20.73 -36.90
N LYS A 298 4.78 -20.56 -36.21
CA LYS A 298 4.28 -19.22 -35.82
C LYS A 298 5.21 -18.55 -34.82
N LEU A 299 5.68 -19.28 -33.80
CA LEU A 299 6.64 -18.78 -32.83
C LEU A 299 7.98 -18.39 -33.48
N LEU A 300 8.45 -19.18 -34.45
CA LEU A 300 9.67 -18.87 -35.20
C LEU A 300 9.55 -17.54 -35.95
N ARG A 301 8.39 -17.23 -36.53
CA ARG A 301 8.15 -15.93 -37.18
C ARG A 301 8.28 -14.79 -36.18
N VAL A 302 7.73 -14.93 -34.98
CA VAL A 302 7.87 -13.91 -33.92
C VAL A 302 9.33 -13.71 -33.53
N LEU A 303 10.09 -14.80 -33.41
CA LEU A 303 11.52 -14.74 -33.09
C LEU A 303 12.38 -14.10 -34.19
N GLN A 304 12.02 -14.28 -35.46
CA GLN A 304 12.78 -13.79 -36.61
C GLN A 304 12.41 -12.36 -37.01
N GLU A 305 11.11 -12.05 -36.99
CA GLU A 305 10.57 -10.80 -37.50
C GLU A 305 10.31 -9.77 -36.39
N GLU A 306 10.37 -10.17 -35.11
CA GLU A 306 9.96 -9.36 -33.95
C GLU A 306 8.52 -8.80 -34.11
N MET A 307 7.70 -9.52 -34.87
CA MET A 307 6.35 -9.14 -35.24
C MET A 307 5.43 -10.35 -35.30
N PHE A 308 4.14 -10.13 -35.06
CA PHE A 308 3.10 -11.13 -35.24
C PHE A 308 1.76 -10.49 -35.61
N CYS A 309 0.78 -11.30 -36.02
CA CYS A 309 -0.60 -10.84 -36.21
C CYS A 309 -1.51 -11.51 -35.19
N ARG A 310 -2.49 -10.77 -34.68
CA ARG A 310 -3.59 -11.36 -33.89
C ARG A 310 -4.39 -12.34 -34.73
N ILE A 311 -5.03 -13.32 -34.09
CA ILE A 311 -5.90 -14.27 -34.77
C ILE A 311 -7.07 -13.51 -35.41
N GLY A 312 -7.30 -13.75 -36.71
CA GLY A 312 -8.32 -13.06 -37.51
C GLY A 312 -7.91 -11.66 -37.98
N GLY A 313 -6.74 -11.15 -37.56
CA GLY A 313 -6.21 -9.85 -37.97
C GLY A 313 -5.17 -9.95 -39.08
N GLN A 314 -5.02 -8.87 -39.85
CA GLN A 314 -3.96 -8.72 -40.87
C GLN A 314 -2.90 -7.69 -40.47
N SER A 315 -3.12 -6.93 -39.39
CA SER A 315 -2.17 -5.93 -38.91
C SER A 315 -1.01 -6.61 -38.19
N ALA A 316 0.21 -6.39 -38.69
CA ALA A 316 1.42 -6.79 -37.99
C ALA A 316 1.65 -5.90 -36.76
N ILE A 317 1.96 -6.52 -35.63
CA ILE A 317 2.25 -5.89 -34.34
C ILE A 317 3.72 -6.15 -34.04
N LYS A 318 4.51 -5.08 -33.92
CA LYS A 318 5.92 -5.16 -33.56
C LYS A 318 6.08 -5.18 -32.04
N VAL A 319 6.92 -6.08 -31.55
CA VAL A 319 7.21 -6.24 -30.13
C VAL A 319 8.71 -6.46 -29.89
N ASP A 320 9.26 -5.81 -28.87
CA ASP A 320 10.61 -6.05 -28.38
C ASP A 320 10.54 -6.98 -27.16
N VAL A 321 10.52 -8.30 -27.39
CA VAL A 321 10.40 -9.32 -26.33
C VAL A 321 11.62 -10.22 -26.32
N ARG A 322 12.23 -10.41 -25.14
CA ARG A 322 13.22 -11.47 -24.97
C ARG A 322 12.52 -12.81 -24.77
N VAL A 323 12.89 -13.82 -25.57
CA VAL A 323 12.33 -15.17 -25.42
C VAL A 323 13.30 -16.11 -24.70
N ILE A 324 12.80 -16.77 -23.67
CA ILE A 324 13.45 -17.93 -23.04
C ILE A 324 12.52 -19.12 -23.29
N ALA A 325 13.04 -20.24 -23.76
CA ALA A 325 12.26 -21.46 -23.98
C ALA A 325 12.84 -22.61 -23.16
N ALA A 326 12.00 -23.58 -22.80
CA ALA A 326 12.43 -24.80 -22.15
C ALA A 326 11.81 -26.04 -22.79
N THR A 327 12.58 -27.13 -22.84
CA THR A 327 12.15 -28.43 -23.38
C THR A 327 12.84 -29.59 -22.67
N ASN A 328 12.14 -30.71 -22.59
CA ASN A 328 12.67 -32.03 -22.19
C ASN A 328 12.96 -32.93 -23.43
N LYS A 329 12.56 -32.49 -24.62
CA LYS A 329 12.70 -33.20 -25.90
C LYS A 329 13.67 -32.44 -26.81
N ASN A 330 14.48 -33.17 -27.55
CA ASN A 330 15.35 -32.64 -28.62
C ASN A 330 14.63 -32.62 -29.96
#